data_AF-A0A960WAR3-F1
#
_entry.id   AF-A0A960WAR3-F1
#
_cell.length_a   1.000
_cell.length_b   1.000
_cell.length_c   1.000
_cell.angle_alpha   90.00
_cell.angle_beta   90.00
_cell.angle_gamma   90.00
#
_symmetry.space_group_name_H-M   'P 1'
#
loop_
_entity.id
_entity.type
_entity.pdbx_description
1 polymer ?
#
loop_
_entity_poly.entity_id
_entity_poly.type
_entity_poly.pdbx_seq_one_letter_code
_entity_poly.pdbx_strand_id
1 'polypeptide(L)'
;EELIKVGNSIKSKNWQMQQQAGIDLIPSNDFSFYDQILDHTFAFNAIPERFSNLPFSNSKLKLDLYFAMARGYQDGEKDITAMEMTKWFDTNYHYIVPEFYKDQKFWLFDFKLINEFLEAKKLGITTKPVLIGPVSFLLLGKEKEPDFDRIDLLGNLLQVYFEVLSILQDNGVDWVQ
;
A
#
# COMPACT_ATOMS: atom_id res chain seq x y z
N GLU A 1 13.08 -10.70 -9.78
CA GLU A 1 13.99 -9.58 -10.14
C GLU A 1 13.52 -8.80 -11.37
N GLU A 2 13.20 -9.47 -12.49
CA GLU A 2 12.70 -8.80 -13.71
C GLU A 2 11.45 -7.94 -13.47
N LEU A 3 10.46 -8.45 -12.72
CA LEU A 3 9.25 -7.71 -12.37
C LEU A 3 9.53 -6.36 -11.72
N ILE A 4 10.43 -6.33 -10.72
CA ILE A 4 10.82 -5.10 -10.02
C ILE A 4 11.54 -4.15 -10.97
N LYS A 5 12.43 -4.67 -11.82
CA LYS A 5 13.14 -3.87 -12.82
C LYS A 5 12.17 -3.21 -13.80
N VAL A 6 11.16 -3.94 -14.26
CA VAL A 6 10.12 -3.41 -15.15
C VAL A 6 9.28 -2.36 -14.43
N GLY A 7 8.83 -2.63 -13.19
CA GLY A 7 8.10 -1.65 -12.37
C GLY A 7 8.88 -0.34 -12.18
N ASN A 8 10.17 -0.43 -11.83
CA ASN A 8 11.02 0.74 -11.69
C ASN A 8 11.22 1.51 -13.01
N SER A 9 11.30 0.81 -14.14
CA SER A 9 11.37 1.42 -15.46
C SER A 9 10.08 2.18 -15.82
N ILE A 10 8.92 1.61 -15.50
CA ILE A 10 7.61 2.27 -15.71
C ILE A 10 7.50 3.54 -14.87
N LYS A 11 7.80 3.45 -13.56
CA LYS A 11 7.78 4.61 -12.66
C LYS A 11 8.67 5.75 -13.17
N SER A 12 9.94 5.44 -13.47
CA SER A 12 10.91 6.41 -14.00
C SER A 12 10.43 7.10 -15.28
N LYS A 13 9.95 6.31 -16.25
CA LYS A 13 9.40 6.85 -17.51
C LYS A 13 8.20 7.76 -17.28
N ASN A 14 7.27 7.38 -16.38
CA ASN A 14 6.08 8.16 -16.10
C ASN A 14 6.40 9.47 -15.39
N TRP A 15 7.34 9.48 -14.44
CA TRP A 15 7.79 10.72 -13.80
C TRP A 15 8.48 11.65 -14.79
N GLN A 16 9.39 11.13 -15.62
CA GLN A 16 10.08 11.92 -16.64
C GLN A 16 9.12 12.49 -17.69
N MET A 17 8.13 11.70 -18.12
CA MET A 17 7.09 12.15 -19.04
C MET A 17 6.29 13.31 -18.46
N GLN A 18 5.88 13.22 -17.20
CA GLN A 18 5.12 14.29 -16.52
C GLN A 18 5.98 15.55 -16.31
N GLN A 19 7.27 15.39 -15.96
CA GLN A 19 8.20 16.50 -15.87
C GLN A 19 8.41 17.20 -17.22
N GLN A 20 8.61 16.43 -18.30
CA GLN A 20 8.76 16.97 -19.65
C GLN A 20 7.50 17.68 -20.15
N ALA A 21 6.33 17.25 -19.69
CA ALA A 21 5.07 17.92 -19.94
C ALA A 21 4.87 19.22 -19.12
N GLY A 22 5.79 19.53 -18.19
CA GLY A 22 5.73 20.73 -17.34
C GLY A 22 4.74 20.64 -16.18
N ILE A 23 4.42 19.43 -15.69
CA ILE A 23 3.56 19.25 -14.51
C ILE A 23 4.32 19.63 -13.24
N ASP A 24 3.74 20.54 -12.44
CA ASP A 24 4.36 21.02 -11.20
C ASP A 24 4.31 19.99 -10.06
N LEU A 25 3.16 19.32 -9.89
CA LEU A 25 2.92 18.36 -8.80
C LEU A 25 2.82 16.94 -9.36
N ILE A 26 3.98 16.31 -9.57
CA ILE A 26 4.08 14.94 -10.09
C ILE A 26 3.80 13.94 -8.95
N PRO A 27 2.87 12.99 -9.11
CA PRO A 27 2.58 12.00 -8.07
C PRO A 27 3.70 10.97 -7.93
N SER A 28 3.85 10.46 -6.71
CA SER A 28 4.54 9.20 -6.41
C SER A 28 3.68 8.37 -5.46
N ASN A 29 4.00 7.09 -5.29
CA ASN A 29 3.14 6.11 -4.61
C ASN A 29 1.81 5.79 -5.33
N ASP A 30 1.58 6.34 -6.52
CA ASP A 30 0.46 6.06 -7.41
C ASP A 30 0.62 4.74 -8.19
N PHE A 31 1.86 4.34 -8.46
CA PHE A 31 2.15 3.04 -9.07
C PHE A 31 1.78 1.90 -8.11
N SER A 32 1.16 0.84 -8.62
CA SER A 32 0.89 -0.37 -7.87
C SER A 32 1.19 -1.61 -8.70
N PHE A 33 1.65 -2.69 -8.05
CA PHE A 33 1.75 -3.99 -8.71
C PHE A 33 0.41 -4.71 -8.82
N TYR A 34 -0.59 -4.29 -8.04
CA TYR A 34 -1.92 -4.90 -8.08
C TYR A 34 -3.01 -3.88 -7.74
N ASP A 35 -3.02 -3.35 -6.52
CA ASP A 35 -4.03 -2.42 -6.04
C ASP A 35 -3.50 -1.43 -4.99
N GLN A 36 -3.92 -0.18 -5.10
CA GLN A 36 -3.51 0.91 -4.21
C GLN A 36 -4.02 0.74 -2.77
N ILE A 37 -5.18 0.08 -2.57
CA ILE A 37 -5.70 -0.20 -1.23
C ILE A 37 -4.94 -1.39 -0.62
N LEU A 38 -4.59 -2.39 -1.42
CA LEU A 38 -3.69 -3.45 -1.02
C LEU A 38 -2.31 -2.91 -0.64
N ASP A 39 -1.77 -1.94 -1.39
CA ASP A 39 -0.49 -1.28 -1.06
C ASP A 39 -0.54 -0.65 0.34
N HIS A 40 -1.64 0.05 0.68
CA HIS A 40 -1.85 0.63 2.02
C HIS A 40 -2.02 -0.43 3.10
N THR A 41 -2.80 -1.47 2.81
CA THR A 41 -3.01 -2.63 3.71
C THR A 41 -1.68 -3.28 4.06
N PHE A 42 -0.83 -3.49 3.06
CA PHE A 42 0.49 -4.09 3.23
C PHE A 42 1.45 -3.15 3.97
N ALA A 43 1.49 -1.87 3.59
CA ALA A 43 2.37 -0.88 4.20
C ALA A 43 2.11 -0.69 5.70
N PHE A 44 0.85 -0.77 6.14
CA PHE A 44 0.47 -0.57 7.55
C PHE A 44 0.32 -1.86 8.36
N ASN A 45 0.80 -2.99 7.84
CA ASN A 45 0.67 -4.30 8.46
C ASN A 45 -0.79 -4.69 8.78
N ALA A 46 -1.74 -4.33 7.93
CA ALA A 46 -3.11 -4.80 8.02
C ALA A 46 -3.29 -6.17 7.33
N ILE A 47 -2.32 -7.07 7.55
CA ILE A 47 -2.23 -8.36 6.85
C ILE A 47 -3.06 -9.39 7.64
N PRO A 48 -4.05 -10.07 7.01
CA PRO A 48 -4.85 -11.08 7.71
C PRO A 48 -4.01 -12.25 8.23
N GLU A 49 -4.36 -12.78 9.41
CA GLU A 49 -3.58 -13.81 10.10
C GLU A 49 -3.36 -15.08 9.25
N ARG A 50 -4.30 -15.41 8.35
CA ARG A 50 -4.18 -16.56 7.44
C ARG A 50 -2.94 -16.49 6.54
N PHE A 51 -2.34 -15.32 6.35
CA PHE A 51 -1.10 -15.15 5.59
C PHE A 51 0.16 -15.11 6.47
N SER A 52 0.02 -15.07 7.80
CA SER A 52 1.16 -14.95 8.75
C SER A 52 2.09 -16.16 8.75
N ASN A 53 1.54 -17.36 8.47
CA ASN A 53 2.26 -18.64 8.46
C ASN A 53 2.85 -19.01 7.09
N LEU A 54 2.89 -18.05 6.17
CA LEU A 54 3.58 -18.22 4.90
C LEU A 54 5.10 -18.06 5.10
N PRO A 55 5.94 -18.77 4.33
CA PRO A 55 7.40 -18.70 4.46
C PRO A 55 7.99 -17.34 4.04
N PHE A 56 7.14 -16.32 3.84
CA PHE A 56 7.43 -15.06 3.18
C PHE A 56 7.70 -13.88 4.14
N SER A 57 7.79 -14.14 5.45
CA SER A 57 8.05 -13.12 6.49
C SER A 57 9.43 -12.45 6.40
N ASN A 58 10.26 -12.82 5.43
CA ASN A 58 11.63 -12.33 5.26
C ASN A 58 11.67 -11.36 4.07
N SER A 59 12.51 -10.33 4.13
CA SER A 59 12.51 -9.18 3.20
C SER A 59 12.56 -9.51 1.69
N LYS A 60 13.10 -10.67 1.29
CA LYS A 60 13.14 -11.11 -0.12
C LYS A 60 11.79 -11.62 -0.66
N LEU A 61 10.82 -11.92 0.21
CA LEU A 61 9.58 -12.60 -0.13
C LEU A 61 8.33 -11.75 0.15
N LYS A 62 8.50 -10.49 0.58
CA LYS A 62 7.40 -9.54 0.80
C LYS A 62 6.46 -9.43 -0.40
N LEU A 63 7.01 -9.48 -1.62
CA LEU A 63 6.20 -9.41 -2.84
C LEU A 63 5.35 -10.67 -3.07
N ASP A 64 5.83 -11.84 -2.67
CA ASP A 64 5.06 -13.07 -2.74
C ASP A 64 3.91 -13.04 -1.72
N LEU A 65 4.15 -12.53 -0.51
CA LEU A 65 3.09 -12.27 0.48
C LEU A 65 2.05 -11.27 -0.04
N TYR A 66 2.49 -10.18 -0.64
CA TYR A 66 1.62 -9.19 -1.28
C TYR A 66 0.73 -9.84 -2.35
N PHE A 67 1.29 -10.66 -3.24
CA PHE A 67 0.50 -11.36 -4.25
C PHE A 67 -0.37 -12.49 -3.68
N ALA A 68 0.05 -13.12 -2.58
CA ALA A 68 -0.79 -14.09 -1.87
C ALA A 68 -2.05 -13.42 -1.32
N MET A 69 -1.93 -12.22 -0.76
CA MET A 69 -3.10 -11.43 -0.35
C MET A 69 -4.00 -11.10 -1.54
N ALA A 70 -3.42 -10.71 -2.66
CA ALA A 70 -4.15 -10.33 -3.88
C ALA A 70 -4.89 -11.50 -4.56
N ARG A 71 -4.28 -12.69 -4.61
CA ARG A 71 -4.71 -13.79 -5.50
C ARG A 71 -4.74 -15.18 -4.85
N GLY A 72 -4.46 -15.26 -3.56
CA GLY A 72 -4.33 -16.52 -2.84
C GLY A 72 -2.97 -17.18 -3.05
N TYR A 73 -2.75 -18.28 -2.34
CA TYR A 73 -1.51 -19.05 -2.39
C TYR A 73 -1.79 -20.54 -2.29
N GLN A 74 -1.10 -21.32 -3.13
CA GLN A 74 -1.18 -22.78 -3.15
C GLN A 74 0.22 -23.38 -3.36
N ASP A 75 0.58 -24.38 -2.54
CA ASP A 75 1.86 -25.11 -2.65
C ASP A 75 1.69 -26.64 -2.63
N GLY A 76 0.45 -27.12 -2.75
CA GLY A 76 0.08 -28.54 -2.70
C GLY A 76 -0.28 -29.05 -1.30
N GLU A 77 0.16 -28.36 -0.23
CA GLU A 77 -0.23 -28.66 1.16
C GLU A 77 -1.14 -27.58 1.74
N LYS A 78 -0.92 -26.33 1.36
CA LYS A 78 -1.71 -25.16 1.75
C LYS A 78 -2.54 -24.66 0.58
N ASP A 79 -3.77 -24.28 0.88
CA ASP A 79 -4.66 -23.54 -0.03
C ASP A 79 -5.24 -22.35 0.74
N ILE A 80 -4.68 -21.17 0.49
CA ILE A 80 -5.05 -19.93 1.17
C ILE A 80 -5.80 -19.04 0.19
N THR A 81 -7.05 -18.76 0.52
CA THR A 81 -7.90 -17.88 -0.28
C THR A 81 -7.42 -16.43 -0.24
N ALA A 82 -7.49 -15.77 -1.41
CA ALA A 82 -7.25 -14.35 -1.57
C ALA A 82 -8.13 -13.50 -0.64
N MET A 83 -7.76 -12.24 -0.49
CA MET A 83 -8.66 -11.22 0.05
C MET A 83 -9.80 -10.91 -0.94
N GLU A 84 -10.91 -10.40 -0.42
CA GLU A 84 -12.04 -9.99 -1.25
C GLU A 84 -11.66 -8.81 -2.15
N MET A 85 -12.13 -8.81 -3.40
CA MET A 85 -12.10 -7.64 -4.27
C MET A 85 -13.50 -7.11 -4.55
N THR A 86 -13.66 -5.80 -4.61
CA THR A 86 -14.94 -5.14 -4.96
C THR A 86 -14.69 -3.89 -5.81
N LYS A 87 -15.75 -3.32 -6.38
CA LYS A 87 -15.64 -2.13 -7.23
C LYS A 87 -15.15 -0.91 -6.44
N TRP A 88 -14.23 -0.17 -7.03
CA TRP A 88 -13.82 1.14 -6.56
C TRP A 88 -14.86 2.17 -6.96
N PHE A 89 -15.73 2.51 -6.00
CA PHE A 89 -16.86 3.42 -6.21
C PHE A 89 -17.71 2.99 -7.43
N ASP A 90 -18.05 3.95 -8.30
CA ASP A 90 -18.83 3.75 -9.52
C ASP A 90 -17.97 3.46 -10.75
N THR A 91 -16.66 3.23 -10.56
CA THR A 91 -15.75 2.92 -11.65
C THR A 91 -15.77 1.42 -12.03
N ASN A 92 -15.05 1.07 -13.10
CA ASN A 92 -14.77 -0.33 -13.45
C ASN A 92 -13.47 -0.86 -12.80
N TYR A 93 -12.76 -0.03 -12.04
CA TYR A 93 -11.62 -0.49 -11.26
C TYR A 93 -12.10 -1.28 -10.04
N HIS A 94 -11.32 -2.27 -9.61
CA HIS A 94 -11.61 -3.08 -8.43
C HIS A 94 -10.43 -2.95 -7.47
N TYR A 95 -10.73 -2.88 -6.17
CA TYR A 95 -9.73 -2.80 -5.11
C TYR A 95 -9.86 -4.01 -4.17
N ILE A 96 -8.78 -4.31 -3.45
CA ILE A 96 -8.75 -5.35 -2.42
C ILE A 96 -9.28 -4.78 -1.11
N VAL A 97 -10.35 -5.37 -0.59
CA VAL A 97 -11.05 -4.91 0.61
C VAL A 97 -10.21 -5.19 1.86
N PRO A 98 -9.76 -4.17 2.62
CA PRO A 98 -9.05 -4.39 3.88
C PRO A 98 -9.90 -5.18 4.87
N GLU A 99 -9.24 -6.05 5.64
CA GLU A 99 -9.88 -6.88 6.64
C GLU A 99 -9.42 -6.45 8.03
N PHE A 100 -10.38 -6.04 8.85
CA PHE A 100 -10.11 -5.46 10.16
C PHE A 100 -10.56 -6.39 11.29
N TYR A 101 -9.82 -6.34 12.40
CA TYR A 101 -10.08 -7.08 13.62
C TYR A 101 -10.10 -6.12 14.82
N LYS A 102 -10.78 -6.50 15.89
CA LYS A 102 -10.87 -5.67 17.09
C LYS A 102 -9.48 -5.43 17.68
N ASP A 103 -9.26 -4.21 18.17
CA ASP A 103 -8.01 -3.77 18.79
C ASP A 103 -6.75 -3.89 17.92
N GLN A 104 -6.92 -4.07 16.59
CA GLN A 104 -5.83 -4.24 15.64
C GLN A 104 -4.80 -3.11 15.74
N LYS A 105 -3.53 -3.52 15.71
CA LYS A 105 -2.37 -2.62 15.71
C LYS A 105 -1.84 -2.48 14.29
N PHE A 106 -1.39 -1.27 14.00
CA PHE A 106 -0.79 -0.89 12.72
C PHE A 106 0.62 -0.39 12.98
N TRP A 107 1.53 -0.69 12.07
CA TRP A 107 2.89 -0.16 12.06
C TRP A 107 3.42 -0.14 10.63
N LEU A 108 4.42 0.69 10.37
CA LEU A 108 5.00 0.80 9.05
C LEU A 108 5.82 -0.45 8.71
N PHE A 109 5.21 -1.39 7.98
CA PHE A 109 5.81 -2.64 7.56
C PHE A 109 6.53 -2.52 6.23
N ASP A 110 6.05 -1.66 5.32
CA ASP A 110 6.64 -1.44 4.01
C ASP A 110 6.86 0.04 3.70
N PHE A 111 8.01 0.33 3.07
CA PHE A 111 8.48 1.69 2.83
C PHE A 111 8.31 2.12 1.36
N LYS A 112 7.49 1.43 0.55
CA LYS A 112 7.22 1.75 -0.86
C LYS A 112 7.06 3.25 -1.10
N LEU A 113 6.18 3.92 -0.34
CA LEU A 113 5.89 5.34 -0.47
C LEU A 113 7.15 6.22 -0.32
N ILE A 114 8.00 5.94 0.68
CA ILE A 114 9.25 6.67 0.91
C ILE A 114 10.25 6.34 -0.22
N ASN A 115 10.38 5.06 -0.56
CA ASN A 115 11.33 4.58 -1.55
C ASN A 115 11.03 5.17 -2.93
N GLU A 116 9.76 5.24 -3.34
CA GLU A 116 9.37 5.81 -4.63
C GLU A 116 9.63 7.31 -4.70
N PHE A 117 9.36 8.05 -3.62
CA PHE A 117 9.76 9.45 -3.54
C PHE A 117 11.28 9.62 -3.70
N LEU A 118 12.08 8.82 -2.99
CA LEU A 118 13.54 8.87 -3.07
C LEU A 118 14.08 8.42 -4.44
N GLU A 119 13.43 7.47 -5.10
CA GLU A 119 13.73 7.05 -6.47
C GLU A 119 13.52 8.20 -7.46
N ALA A 120 12.37 8.88 -7.40
CA ALA A 120 12.10 10.04 -8.23
C ALA A 120 13.08 11.20 -7.94
N LYS A 121 13.39 11.44 -6.66
CA LYS A 121 14.33 12.47 -6.23
C LYS A 121 15.74 12.25 -6.79
N LYS A 122 16.19 11.00 -6.92
CA LYS A 122 17.48 10.65 -7.57
C LYS A 122 17.52 11.01 -9.05
N LEU A 123 16.38 11.14 -9.71
CA LEU A 123 16.26 11.62 -11.09
C LEU A 123 16.16 13.15 -11.19
N GLY A 124 16.25 13.87 -10.07
CA GLY A 124 16.02 15.31 -10.02
C GLY A 124 14.55 15.70 -10.08
N ILE A 125 13.64 14.78 -9.74
CA ILE A 125 12.18 14.99 -9.77
C ILE A 125 11.65 14.98 -8.33
N THR A 126 11.22 16.13 -7.83
CA THR A 126 10.46 16.19 -6.56
C THR A 126 9.03 15.79 -6.85
N THR A 127 8.55 14.76 -6.15
CA THR A 127 7.17 14.27 -6.31
C THR A 127 6.34 14.59 -5.06
N LYS A 128 5.02 14.51 -5.22
CA LYS A 128 4.03 14.56 -4.16
C LYS A 128 3.51 13.14 -3.88
N PRO A 129 3.95 12.46 -2.80
CA PRO A 129 3.43 11.15 -2.45
C PRO A 129 1.92 11.16 -2.25
N VAL A 130 1.24 10.14 -2.76
CA VAL A 130 -0.21 9.96 -2.65
C VAL A 130 -0.53 8.86 -1.64
N LEU A 131 -1.43 9.17 -0.69
CA LEU A 131 -1.97 8.22 0.26
C LEU A 131 -3.49 8.16 0.19
N ILE A 132 -4.03 7.00 0.55
CA ILE A 132 -5.44 6.85 0.88
C ILE A 132 -5.62 7.44 2.27
N GLY A 133 -6.57 8.36 2.43
CA GLY A 133 -6.86 8.97 3.74
C GLY A 133 -7.28 7.92 4.78
N PRO A 134 -6.93 8.10 6.08
CA PRO A 134 -7.12 7.08 7.11
C PRO A 134 -8.60 6.72 7.32
N VAL A 135 -9.49 7.72 7.25
CA VAL A 135 -10.94 7.50 7.35
C VAL A 135 -11.45 6.70 6.16
N SER A 136 -11.06 7.08 4.94
CA SER A 136 -11.45 6.33 3.72
C SER A 136 -10.94 4.90 3.76
N PHE A 137 -9.69 4.69 4.17
CA PHE A 137 -9.08 3.37 4.29
C PHE A 137 -9.90 2.45 5.21
N LEU A 138 -10.31 2.96 6.39
CA LEU A 138 -11.20 2.22 7.29
C LEU A 138 -12.58 1.99 6.66
N LEU A 139 -13.23 3.03 6.14
CA LEU A 139 -14.59 2.91 5.58
C LEU A 139 -14.68 1.96 4.38
N LEU A 140 -13.59 1.79 3.62
CA LEU A 140 -13.48 0.87 2.49
C LEU A 140 -13.17 -0.58 2.87
N GLY A 141 -12.85 -0.86 4.13
CA GLY A 141 -12.64 -2.23 4.63
C GLY A 141 -13.88 -2.87 5.23
N LYS A 142 -13.68 -4.05 5.82
CA LYS A 142 -14.72 -4.83 6.50
C LYS A 142 -14.22 -5.40 7.82
N GLU A 143 -15.11 -5.44 8.78
CA GLU A 143 -14.96 -6.13 10.05
C GLU A 143 -14.96 -7.65 9.84
N LYS A 144 -14.05 -8.36 10.52
CA LYS A 144 -13.97 -9.82 10.51
C LYS A 144 -14.33 -10.46 11.85
N GLU A 145 -14.79 -9.66 12.81
CA GLU A 145 -15.26 -10.09 14.13
C GLU A 145 -16.58 -9.38 14.45
N PRO A 146 -17.47 -10.00 15.24
CA PRO A 146 -18.70 -9.37 15.68
C PRO A 146 -18.44 -8.25 16.71
N ASP A 147 -19.44 -7.37 16.90
CA ASP A 147 -19.49 -6.39 17.97
C ASP A 147 -18.31 -5.38 18.03
N PHE A 148 -17.80 -4.98 16.87
CA PHE A 148 -16.87 -3.84 16.74
C PHE A 148 -17.15 -3.06 15.45
N ASP A 149 -16.84 -1.76 15.43
CA ASP A 149 -16.86 -0.93 14.22
C ASP A 149 -15.43 -0.60 13.80
N ARG A 150 -15.09 -0.77 12.53
CA ARG A 150 -13.75 -0.46 12.03
C ARG A 150 -13.31 0.98 12.27
N ILE A 151 -14.23 1.93 12.47
CA ILE A 151 -13.88 3.30 12.82
C ILE A 151 -13.20 3.43 14.20
N ASP A 152 -13.46 2.47 15.11
CA ASP A 152 -12.82 2.43 16.44
C ASP A 152 -11.29 2.25 16.33
N LEU A 153 -10.81 1.72 15.19
CA LEU A 153 -9.39 1.54 14.90
C LEU A 153 -8.67 2.84 14.50
N LEU A 154 -9.39 3.95 14.27
CA LEU A 154 -8.82 5.21 13.80
C LEU A 154 -7.69 5.71 14.71
N GLY A 155 -7.84 5.58 16.03
CA GLY A 155 -6.82 5.98 16.98
C GLY A 155 -5.50 5.22 16.83
N ASN A 156 -5.57 3.90 16.56
CA ASN A 156 -4.39 3.07 16.31
C ASN A 156 -3.80 3.38 14.92
N LEU A 157 -4.65 3.59 13.91
CA LEU A 157 -4.23 3.87 12.54
C LEU A 157 -3.51 5.22 12.42
N LEU A 158 -3.99 6.26 13.11
CA LEU A 158 -3.37 7.59 13.05
C LEU A 158 -1.92 7.61 13.51
N GLN A 159 -1.52 6.70 14.42
CA GLN A 159 -0.13 6.63 14.88
C GLN A 159 0.83 6.33 13.73
N VAL A 160 0.49 5.37 12.86
CA VAL A 160 1.33 5.04 11.69
C VAL A 160 1.26 6.13 10.61
N TYR A 161 0.12 6.82 10.45
CA TYR A 161 0.06 7.97 9.53
C TYR A 161 0.97 9.12 9.99
N PHE A 162 1.01 9.43 11.28
CA PHE A 162 1.92 10.45 11.80
C PHE A 162 3.38 10.06 11.62
N GLU A 163 3.73 8.79 11.86
CA GLU A 163 5.06 8.25 11.58
C GLU A 163 5.43 8.45 10.11
N VAL A 164 4.55 8.05 9.18
CA VAL A 164 4.78 8.21 7.73
C VAL A 164 4.96 9.66 7.35
N LEU A 165 4.09 10.56 7.80
CA LEU A 165 4.17 11.99 7.48
C LEU A 165 5.46 12.62 8.03
N SER A 166 5.90 12.23 9.23
CA SER A 166 7.18 12.66 9.79
C SER A 166 8.35 12.20 8.91
N ILE A 167 8.36 10.92 8.51
CA ILE A 167 9.42 10.38 7.64
C ILE A 167 9.43 11.09 6.28
N LEU A 168 8.27 11.35 5.67
CA LEU A 168 8.18 12.08 4.42
C LEU A 168 8.78 13.49 4.57
N GLN A 169 8.39 14.21 5.62
CA GLN A 169 8.90 15.55 5.93
C GLN A 169 10.43 15.54 6.12
N ASP A 170 10.95 14.58 6.89
CA ASP A 170 12.39 14.41 7.13
C ASP A 170 13.18 14.11 5.86
N ASN A 171 12.53 13.51 4.85
CA ASN A 171 13.12 13.25 3.54
C ASN A 171 12.95 14.42 2.54
N GLY A 172 12.34 15.52 2.97
CA GLY A 172 12.15 16.74 2.18
C GLY A 172 10.98 16.65 1.19
N VAL A 173 9.89 15.99 1.60
CA VAL A 173 8.61 16.07 0.89
C VAL A 173 7.88 17.35 1.29
N ASP A 174 7.58 18.21 0.31
CA ASP A 174 6.87 19.47 0.55
C ASP A 174 5.34 19.33 0.47
N TRP A 175 4.86 18.36 -0.32
CA TRP A 175 3.44 18.12 -0.57
C TRP A 175 3.09 16.65 -0.39
N VAL A 176 1.91 16.40 0.17
CA VAL A 176 1.29 15.07 0.26
C VAL A 176 -0.13 15.18 -0.28
N GLN A 177 -0.61 14.13 -0.97
CA GLN A 177 -2.01 13.97 -1.33
C GLN A 177 -2.68 12.91 -0.48
#